data_AF-A0A7C6XDF2-F1
#
_entry.id   AF-A0A7C6XDF2-F1
#
_cell.length_a   1.000
_cell.length_b   1.000
_cell.length_c   1.000
_cell.angle_alpha   90.00
_cell.angle_beta   90.00
_cell.angle_gamma   90.00
#
_symmetry.space_group_name_H-M   'P 1'
#
loop_
_entity.id
_entity.type
_entity.pdbx_description
1 polymer ?
#
loop_
_entity_poly.entity_id
_entity_poly.type
_entity_poly.pdbx_seq_one_letter_code
_entity_poly.pdbx_strand_id
1 'polypeptide(L)'
;MSYARLFRVLLLLMVPVAAVSLIRHAGAESSASIVVDQAGYAPDERKLAFVTGATGRFSVVDPRGRVVFSGALEPAGHAVDAGKNFTRADFTPLKTPGVYMIRLPGGARSPRFRIDSRAHDEVMQVAIRAFRAQECGTAVRLGLPQDHPACHLEDGTLWEERERRIPSVGGWHDAGDYGKYTVNGAYAAGLLLTLAERRQGDLARSLLEVTRCELEWLLTMQARDGAAYHKLTAVKHPGVLPPEGDRS
;
A
#
# COMPACT_ATOMS: atom_id res chain seq x y z
N MET A 1 -51.93 62.15 -43.78
CA MET A 1 -50.88 61.10 -43.83
C MET A 1 -51.45 59.89 -43.10
N SER A 2 -52.10 58.97 -43.81
CA SER A 2 -51.51 57.88 -44.61
C SER A 2 -50.87 56.80 -43.74
N TYR A 3 -51.44 55.60 -43.87
CA TYR A 3 -50.81 54.29 -43.84
C TYR A 3 -49.95 53.93 -42.61
N ALA A 4 -50.35 53.00 -41.75
CA ALA A 4 -50.60 51.58 -41.99
C ALA A 4 -49.53 50.75 -41.27
N ARG A 5 -50.00 49.92 -40.34
CA ARG A 5 -49.67 48.50 -40.24
C ARG A 5 -48.23 48.11 -40.56
N LEU A 6 -47.32 48.21 -39.58
CA LEU A 6 -46.19 47.27 -39.50
C LEU A 6 -45.49 47.25 -38.12
N PHE A 7 -46.23 47.06 -37.03
CA PHE A 7 -45.65 46.49 -35.79
C PHE A 7 -46.65 45.51 -35.19
N ARG A 8 -46.93 44.49 -36.00
CA ARG A 8 -47.63 43.27 -35.63
C ARG A 8 -46.57 42.30 -35.11
N VAL A 9 -46.85 41.67 -33.97
CA VAL A 9 -46.37 40.32 -33.59
C VAL A 9 -45.04 40.21 -32.83
N LEU A 10 -44.78 40.98 -31.76
CA LEU A 10 -43.69 40.57 -30.84
C LEU A 10 -43.84 40.95 -29.37
N LEU A 11 -45.07 41.12 -28.88
CA LEU A 11 -45.28 41.44 -27.45
C LEU A 11 -46.57 40.82 -26.90
N LEU A 12 -46.72 39.50 -27.03
CA LEU A 12 -47.91 38.79 -26.52
C LEU A 12 -47.61 37.35 -26.03
N LEU A 13 -46.49 37.14 -25.35
CA LEU A 13 -46.24 35.92 -24.58
C LEU A 13 -45.36 36.23 -23.36
N MET A 14 -45.93 36.94 -22.39
CA MET A 14 -45.35 37.14 -21.06
C MET A 14 -46.49 37.00 -20.05
N VAL A 15 -46.27 36.14 -19.04
CA VAL A 15 -47.12 35.75 -17.88
C VAL A 15 -47.95 34.45 -18.11
N PRO A 16 -47.92 33.44 -17.21
CA PRO A 16 -46.83 32.86 -16.41
C PRO A 16 -46.82 31.30 -16.46
N VAL A 17 -45.67 30.64 -16.63
CA VAL A 17 -45.51 29.21 -16.27
C VAL A 17 -44.36 29.12 -15.28
N ALA A 18 -44.62 29.54 -14.06
CA ALA A 18 -43.72 29.37 -12.92
C ALA A 18 -44.34 28.36 -11.95
N ALA A 19 -44.46 27.10 -12.38
CA ALA A 19 -44.77 25.96 -11.51
C ALA A 19 -44.57 24.62 -12.23
N VAL A 20 -43.37 24.31 -12.74
CA VAL A 20 -42.96 22.92 -12.97
C VAL A 20 -41.47 22.79 -12.69
N SER A 21 -41.19 22.06 -11.60
CA SER A 21 -39.94 21.34 -11.34
C SER A 21 -38.69 22.18 -11.08
N LEU A 22 -38.59 22.69 -9.85
CA LEU A 22 -37.34 22.50 -9.09
C LEU A 22 -37.09 20.98 -9.02
N ILE A 23 -36.45 20.41 -10.04
CA ILE A 23 -35.55 19.29 -9.77
C ILE A 23 -34.38 19.92 -9.04
N ARG A 24 -34.54 20.06 -7.72
CA ARG A 24 -33.40 19.89 -6.83
C ARG A 24 -32.78 18.58 -7.31
N HIS A 25 -31.65 18.67 -7.99
CA HIS A 25 -30.72 17.56 -8.00
C HIS A 25 -30.49 17.30 -6.52
N ALA A 26 -31.13 16.25 -5.99
CA ALA A 26 -30.70 15.62 -4.77
C ALA A 26 -29.19 15.51 -4.93
N GLY A 27 -28.46 16.16 -4.02
CA GLY A 27 -27.02 16.22 -4.08
C GLY A 27 -26.50 14.82 -4.37
N ALA A 28 -25.43 14.73 -5.16
CA ALA A 28 -24.67 13.50 -5.27
C ALA A 28 -24.52 12.96 -3.85
N GLU A 29 -25.27 11.90 -3.51
CA GLU A 29 -25.02 11.19 -2.27
C GLU A 29 -23.58 10.76 -2.41
N SER A 30 -22.72 11.34 -1.58
CA SER A 30 -21.36 10.88 -1.43
C SER A 30 -21.47 9.41 -1.08
N SER A 31 -21.27 8.54 -2.07
CA SER A 31 -21.48 7.12 -1.93
C SER A 31 -20.59 6.66 -0.78
N ALA A 32 -21.22 6.17 0.29
CA ALA A 32 -20.47 5.83 1.49
C ALA A 32 -19.34 4.87 1.14
N SER A 33 -18.10 5.22 1.51
CA SER A 33 -16.92 4.40 1.26
C SER A 33 -16.54 3.69 2.55
N ILE A 34 -16.13 2.43 2.43
CA ILE A 34 -15.79 1.57 3.57
C ILE A 34 -14.42 0.96 3.30
N VAL A 35 -13.45 1.25 4.17
CA VAL A 35 -12.10 0.70 4.10
C VAL A 35 -11.88 -0.29 5.25
N VAL A 36 -11.31 -1.43 4.91
CA VAL A 36 -10.99 -2.56 5.79
C VAL A 36 -9.56 -3.02 5.52
N ASP A 37 -8.97 -3.77 6.45
CA ASP A 37 -7.77 -4.56 6.14
C ASP A 37 -8.18 -5.69 5.19
N GLN A 38 -7.64 -5.67 3.96
CA GLN A 38 -7.94 -6.68 2.94
C GLN A 38 -7.13 -7.97 3.13
N ALA A 39 -6.03 -7.92 3.88
CA ALA A 39 -5.35 -9.15 4.34
C ALA A 39 -6.26 -9.90 5.32
N GLY A 40 -6.96 -9.15 6.16
CA GLY A 40 -7.95 -9.65 7.11
C GLY A 40 -7.57 -9.32 8.54
N TYR A 41 -8.13 -10.08 9.47
CA TYR A 41 -7.92 -9.86 10.89
C TYR A 41 -7.67 -11.15 11.68
N ALA A 42 -6.79 -11.11 12.68
CA ALA A 42 -6.69 -12.19 13.65
C ALA A 42 -7.93 -12.24 14.58
N PRO A 43 -8.33 -13.42 15.11
CA PRO A 43 -9.44 -13.50 16.05
C PRO A 43 -9.25 -12.56 17.24
N ASP A 44 -8.08 -12.52 17.87
CA ASP A 44 -7.91 -11.78 19.12
C ASP A 44 -7.50 -10.31 18.95
N GLU A 45 -7.16 -9.88 17.74
CA GLU A 45 -6.78 -8.49 17.52
C GLU A 45 -7.99 -7.55 17.43
N ARG A 46 -7.67 -6.24 17.49
CA ARG A 46 -8.62 -5.16 17.27
C ARG A 46 -9.01 -5.08 15.80
N LYS A 47 -10.30 -4.99 15.52
CA LYS A 47 -10.84 -5.00 14.15
C LYS A 47 -11.66 -3.76 13.90
N LEU A 48 -11.14 -2.91 13.03
CA LEU A 48 -11.75 -1.65 12.67
C LEU A 48 -11.96 -1.58 11.16
N ALA A 49 -13.05 -0.92 10.79
CA ALA A 49 -13.22 -0.36 9.45
C ALA A 49 -13.50 1.12 9.57
N PHE A 50 -13.09 1.88 8.57
CA PHE A 50 -13.37 3.31 8.50
C PHE A 50 -14.36 3.60 7.39
N VAL A 51 -15.28 4.52 7.66
CA VAL A 51 -16.41 4.83 6.80
C VAL A 51 -16.47 6.33 6.58
N THR A 52 -16.52 6.77 5.31
CA THR A 52 -16.80 8.17 4.95
C THR A 52 -18.18 8.28 4.34
N GLY A 53 -18.89 9.38 4.59
CA GLY A 53 -20.21 9.62 3.97
C GLY A 53 -21.36 8.85 4.61
N ALA A 54 -21.16 8.22 5.78
CA ALA A 54 -22.24 7.58 6.54
C ALA A 54 -22.04 7.66 8.06
N THR A 55 -23.17 7.68 8.76
CA THR A 55 -23.32 7.59 10.21
C THR A 55 -24.39 6.54 10.54
N GLY A 56 -24.64 6.27 11.81
CA GLY A 56 -25.70 5.35 12.23
C GLY A 56 -25.19 3.94 12.52
N ARG A 57 -25.70 2.91 11.83
CA ARG A 57 -25.39 1.50 12.11
C ARG A 57 -24.61 0.84 10.98
N PHE A 58 -23.87 -0.20 11.32
CA PHE A 58 -23.27 -1.12 10.36
C PHE A 58 -23.61 -2.58 10.71
N SER A 59 -23.43 -3.47 9.75
CA SER A 59 -23.53 -4.91 9.95
C SER A 59 -22.34 -5.61 9.30
N VAL A 60 -21.85 -6.68 9.93
CA VAL A 60 -20.93 -7.63 9.31
C VAL A 60 -21.77 -8.80 8.79
N VAL A 61 -21.57 -9.16 7.54
CA VAL A 61 -22.30 -10.23 6.86
C VAL A 61 -21.38 -11.34 6.39
N ASP A 62 -21.86 -12.58 6.45
CA ASP A 62 -21.20 -13.75 5.89
C ASP A 62 -21.41 -13.84 4.35
N PRO A 63 -20.80 -14.82 3.65
CA PRO A 63 -20.95 -14.98 2.20
C PRO A 63 -22.38 -15.26 1.74
N ARG A 64 -23.25 -15.74 2.64
CA ARG A 64 -24.67 -16.01 2.38
C ARG A 64 -25.54 -14.78 2.65
N GLY A 65 -24.93 -13.66 3.04
CA GLY A 65 -25.61 -12.41 3.35
C GLY A 65 -26.25 -12.38 4.75
N ARG A 66 -26.00 -13.39 5.59
CA ARG A 66 -26.51 -13.43 6.97
C ARG A 66 -25.73 -12.44 7.82
N VAL A 67 -26.44 -11.66 8.63
CA VAL A 67 -25.82 -10.75 9.60
C VAL A 67 -25.24 -11.58 10.74
N VAL A 68 -23.93 -11.49 10.95
CA VAL A 68 -23.22 -12.19 12.03
C VAL A 68 -22.77 -11.25 13.15
N PHE A 69 -22.76 -9.95 12.88
CA PHE A 69 -22.48 -8.91 13.87
C PHE A 69 -23.15 -7.60 13.45
N SER A 70 -23.52 -6.76 14.40
CA SER A 70 -23.98 -5.40 14.11
C SER A 70 -23.53 -4.43 15.20
N GLY A 71 -23.32 -3.17 14.83
CA GLY A 71 -22.86 -2.13 15.75
C GLY A 71 -23.25 -0.74 15.27
N ALA A 72 -22.91 0.26 16.08
CA ALA A 72 -23.02 1.67 15.69
C ALA A 72 -21.69 2.14 15.07
N LEU A 73 -21.79 3.03 14.09
CA LEU A 73 -20.67 3.80 13.59
C LEU A 73 -20.36 4.90 14.62
N GLU A 74 -19.13 4.94 15.09
CA GLU A 74 -18.66 5.92 16.05
C GLU A 74 -17.87 7.03 15.33
N PRO A 75 -17.95 8.29 15.77
CA PRO A 75 -17.06 9.34 15.27
C PRO A 75 -15.59 8.94 15.45
N ALA A 76 -14.79 9.06 14.39
CA ALA A 76 -13.39 8.64 14.41
C ALA A 76 -12.40 9.73 13.97
N GLY A 77 -12.90 10.88 13.53
CA GLY A 77 -12.11 12.08 13.28
C GLY A 77 -12.39 12.72 11.93
N HIS A 78 -11.51 13.65 11.58
CA HIS A 78 -11.50 14.36 10.30
C HIS A 78 -10.17 14.09 9.59
N ALA A 79 -10.24 13.57 8.37
CA ALA A 79 -9.07 13.38 7.53
C ALA A 79 -8.78 14.69 6.80
N VAL A 80 -7.83 15.46 7.32
CA VAL A 80 -7.48 16.81 6.83
C VAL A 80 -7.16 16.79 5.34
N ASP A 81 -6.32 15.85 4.90
CA ASP A 81 -5.90 15.74 3.49
C ASP A 81 -7.04 15.36 2.55
N ALA A 82 -8.06 14.66 3.05
CA ALA A 82 -9.22 14.24 2.28
C ALA A 82 -10.43 15.20 2.41
N GLY A 83 -10.36 16.18 3.30
CA GLY A 83 -11.45 17.09 3.64
C GLY A 83 -12.72 16.37 4.14
N LYS A 84 -12.58 15.18 4.74
CA LYS A 84 -13.72 14.29 5.06
C LYS A 84 -13.76 13.90 6.53
N ASN A 85 -14.95 13.98 7.12
CA ASN A 85 -15.24 13.29 8.37
C ASN A 85 -15.35 11.79 8.11
N PHE A 86 -14.82 11.00 9.04
CA PHE A 86 -14.97 9.56 9.00
C PHE A 86 -15.47 9.01 10.34
N THR A 87 -16.25 7.95 10.22
CA THR A 87 -16.70 7.14 11.35
C THR A 87 -15.94 5.82 11.34
N ARG A 88 -15.94 5.11 12.47
CA ARG A 88 -15.37 3.76 12.59
C ARG A 88 -16.46 2.75 12.94
N ALA A 89 -16.32 1.57 12.37
CA ALA A 89 -17.01 0.37 12.79
C ALA A 89 -16.03 -0.52 13.57
N ASP A 90 -16.28 -0.69 14.87
CA ASP A 90 -15.52 -1.63 15.71
C ASP A 90 -16.27 -2.96 15.80
N PHE A 91 -15.70 -4.00 15.20
CA PHE A 91 -16.22 -5.36 15.23
C PHE A 91 -15.22 -6.32 15.87
N THR A 92 -14.35 -5.80 16.74
CA THR A 92 -13.40 -6.58 17.55
C THR A 92 -14.03 -7.78 18.27
N PRO A 93 -15.28 -7.71 18.79
CA PRO A 93 -15.93 -8.85 19.44
C PRO A 93 -16.25 -10.02 18.50
N LEU A 94 -16.28 -9.82 17.17
CA LEU A 94 -16.42 -10.91 16.22
C LEU A 94 -15.10 -11.70 16.17
N LYS A 95 -15.10 -12.90 16.73
CA LYS A 95 -13.91 -13.79 16.82
C LYS A 95 -13.96 -14.97 15.87
N THR A 96 -15.15 -15.34 15.42
CA THR A 96 -15.36 -16.55 14.60
C THR A 96 -14.56 -16.45 13.30
N PRO A 97 -13.71 -17.44 13.00
CA PRO A 97 -13.01 -17.47 11.73
C PRO A 97 -13.98 -17.58 10.54
N GLY A 98 -13.66 -16.88 9.45
CA GLY A 98 -14.51 -16.87 8.27
C GLY A 98 -14.24 -15.71 7.32
N VAL A 99 -15.02 -15.62 6.25
CA VAL A 99 -14.95 -14.53 5.27
C VAL A 99 -16.17 -13.65 5.40
N TYR A 100 -15.95 -12.33 5.49
CA TYR A 100 -16.99 -11.36 5.81
C TYR A 100 -16.92 -10.12 4.93
N MET A 101 -17.97 -9.31 5.00
CA MET A 101 -18.02 -7.93 4.49
C MET A 101 -18.76 -7.05 5.48
N ILE A 102 -18.45 -5.76 5.50
CA ILE A 102 -19.29 -4.75 6.15
C ILE A 102 -20.38 -4.31 5.18
N ARG A 103 -21.59 -4.12 5.69
CA ARG A 103 -22.75 -3.57 4.98
C ARG A 103 -23.35 -2.41 5.78
N LEU A 104 -23.66 -1.31 5.08
CA LEU A 104 -24.39 -0.17 5.63
C LEU A 104 -25.88 -0.21 5.25
N PRO A 105 -26.78 0.47 5.99
CA PRO A 105 -28.21 0.56 5.67
C PRO A 105 -28.51 1.07 4.25
N GLY A 106 -27.68 1.97 3.71
CA GLY A 106 -27.78 2.48 2.33
C GLY A 106 -27.27 1.51 1.26
N GLY A 107 -26.98 0.26 1.60
CA GLY A 107 -26.58 -0.78 0.64
C GLY A 107 -25.08 -0.84 0.31
N ALA A 108 -24.29 0.17 0.68
CA ALA A 108 -22.84 0.17 0.52
C ALA A 108 -22.18 -1.02 1.23
N ARG A 109 -21.13 -1.57 0.60
CA ARG A 109 -20.41 -2.77 1.07
C ARG A 109 -18.90 -2.57 0.98
N SER A 110 -18.16 -3.15 1.93
CA SER A 110 -16.70 -3.22 1.85
C SER A 110 -16.24 -4.31 0.88
N PRO A 111 -14.95 -4.32 0.47
CA PRO A 111 -14.30 -5.54 0.03
C PRO A 111 -14.45 -6.67 1.05
N ARG A 112 -14.27 -7.91 0.59
CA ARG A 112 -14.25 -9.08 1.47
C ARG A 112 -12.98 -9.08 2.30
N PHE A 113 -13.08 -9.48 3.55
CA PHE A 113 -11.96 -9.71 4.44
C PHE A 113 -12.13 -11.02 5.19
N ARG A 114 -11.03 -11.60 5.67
CA ARG A 114 -11.04 -12.83 6.48
C ARG A 114 -10.86 -12.49 7.95
N ILE A 115 -11.46 -13.27 8.84
CA ILE A 115 -11.00 -13.41 10.23
C ILE A 115 -10.32 -14.76 10.30
N ASP A 116 -9.01 -14.78 10.54
CA ASP A 116 -8.19 -15.98 10.59
C ASP A 116 -6.91 -15.69 11.39
N SER A 117 -6.45 -16.63 12.21
CA SER A 117 -5.18 -16.50 12.94
C SER A 117 -3.96 -16.29 12.02
N ARG A 118 -4.09 -16.63 10.74
CA ARG A 118 -3.08 -16.54 9.68
C ARG A 118 -3.43 -15.47 8.63
N ALA A 119 -4.26 -14.49 8.97
CA ALA A 119 -4.72 -13.46 8.03
C ALA A 119 -3.56 -12.71 7.34
N HIS A 120 -2.45 -12.50 8.05
CA HIS A 120 -1.28 -11.77 7.55
C HIS A 120 -0.13 -12.66 7.06
N ASP A 121 -0.25 -13.99 7.13
CA ASP A 121 0.83 -14.91 6.71
C ASP A 121 1.17 -14.74 5.24
N GLU A 122 0.15 -14.60 4.39
CA GLU A 122 0.33 -14.39 2.95
C GLU A 122 1.04 -13.06 2.65
N VAL A 123 0.65 -11.98 3.34
CA VAL A 123 1.31 -10.67 3.21
C VAL A 123 2.78 -10.76 3.61
N MET A 124 3.07 -11.51 4.67
CA MET A 124 4.45 -11.75 5.12
C MET A 124 5.27 -12.50 4.06
N GLN A 125 4.70 -13.54 3.43
CA GLN A 125 5.37 -14.29 2.37
C GLN A 125 5.63 -13.43 1.12
N VAL A 126 4.68 -12.55 0.77
CA VAL A 126 4.88 -11.58 -0.32
C VAL A 126 5.99 -10.58 0.03
N ALA A 127 6.04 -10.08 1.26
CA ALA A 127 7.10 -9.18 1.71
C ALA A 127 8.49 -9.84 1.65
N ILE A 128 8.62 -11.09 2.08
CA ILE A 128 9.88 -11.87 1.96
C ILE A 128 10.27 -12.06 0.50
N ARG A 129 9.31 -12.39 -0.38
CA ARG A 129 9.55 -12.47 -1.82
C ARG A 129 10.00 -11.14 -2.41
N ALA A 130 9.50 -10.01 -1.90
CA ALA A 130 9.95 -8.68 -2.34
C ALA A 130 11.41 -8.41 -1.96
N PHE A 131 11.87 -8.79 -0.76
CA PHE A 131 13.30 -8.73 -0.42
C PHE A 131 14.15 -9.58 -1.35
N ARG A 132 13.72 -10.81 -1.66
CA ARG A 132 14.41 -11.68 -2.64
C ARG A 132 14.46 -11.08 -4.03
N ALA A 133 13.41 -10.36 -4.43
CA ALA A 133 13.35 -9.70 -5.73
C ALA A 133 14.33 -8.52 -5.85
N GLN A 134 14.76 -7.97 -4.72
CA GLN A 134 15.71 -6.85 -4.66
C GLN A 134 17.16 -7.32 -4.46
N GLU A 135 17.45 -8.64 -4.44
CA GLU A 135 18.82 -9.12 -4.25
C GLU A 135 19.73 -8.69 -5.41
N CYS A 136 20.83 -8.02 -5.06
CA CYS A 136 21.87 -7.54 -5.96
C CYS A 136 23.04 -8.54 -6.03
N GLY A 137 23.77 -8.59 -7.14
CA GLY A 137 24.95 -9.46 -7.27
C GLY A 137 24.64 -10.93 -7.57
N THR A 138 23.37 -11.31 -7.68
CA THR A 138 22.92 -12.68 -7.94
C THR A 138 21.78 -12.69 -8.95
N ALA A 139 21.50 -13.87 -9.53
CA ALA A 139 20.35 -14.03 -10.40
C ALA A 139 19.07 -14.21 -9.58
N VAL A 140 18.05 -13.42 -9.88
CA VAL A 140 16.72 -13.51 -9.26
C VAL A 140 15.82 -14.36 -10.15
N ARG A 141 15.24 -15.43 -9.59
CA ARG A 141 14.37 -16.39 -10.30
C ARG A 141 13.13 -16.74 -9.48
N LEU A 142 12.22 -15.78 -9.36
CA LEU A 142 10.99 -15.92 -8.56
C LEU A 142 9.76 -16.29 -9.40
N GLY A 143 9.93 -16.42 -10.72
CA GLY A 143 8.86 -16.60 -11.70
C GLY A 143 8.12 -15.30 -11.98
N LEU A 144 8.78 -14.15 -11.79
CA LEU A 144 8.19 -12.83 -11.99
C LEU A 144 8.69 -12.21 -13.30
N PRO A 145 7.93 -11.29 -13.93
CA PRO A 145 8.41 -10.55 -15.10
C PRO A 145 9.71 -9.77 -14.88
N GLN A 146 10.04 -9.49 -13.62
CA GLN A 146 11.25 -8.78 -13.18
C GLN A 146 12.43 -9.70 -12.87
N ASP A 147 12.30 -11.02 -13.02
CA ASP A 147 13.42 -11.96 -12.87
C ASP A 147 14.57 -11.54 -13.81
N HIS A 148 15.80 -11.56 -13.29
CA HIS A 148 16.98 -11.09 -14.02
C HIS A 148 18.22 -11.98 -13.76
N PRO A 149 19.20 -12.03 -14.70
CA PRO A 149 20.53 -12.58 -14.44
C PRO A 149 21.28 -11.80 -13.35
N ALA A 150 22.45 -12.30 -12.94
CA ALA A 150 23.27 -11.57 -11.97
C ALA A 150 23.66 -10.17 -12.48
N CYS A 151 23.55 -9.18 -11.60
CA CYS A 151 23.78 -7.76 -11.88
C CYS A 151 24.92 -7.21 -11.01
N HIS A 152 25.44 -6.03 -11.36
CA HIS A 152 26.36 -5.26 -10.50
C HIS A 152 27.57 -6.04 -9.94
N LEU A 153 28.09 -7.00 -10.72
CA LEU A 153 29.21 -7.88 -10.31
C LEU A 153 30.55 -7.14 -10.16
N GLU A 154 30.60 -5.91 -10.64
CA GLU A 154 31.76 -5.02 -10.59
C GLU A 154 31.68 -4.02 -9.44
N ASP A 155 30.69 -4.16 -8.54
CA ASP A 155 30.46 -3.27 -7.42
C ASP A 155 31.69 -3.17 -6.51
N GLY A 156 32.04 -1.92 -6.19
CA GLY A 156 33.06 -1.61 -5.21
C GLY A 156 34.24 -0.81 -5.78
N THR A 157 34.03 0.48 -5.96
CA THR A 157 35.10 1.46 -6.25
C THR A 157 35.01 2.59 -5.23
N LEU A 158 36.15 2.97 -4.64
CA LEU A 158 36.15 4.04 -3.64
C LEU A 158 35.95 5.39 -4.32
N TRP A 159 35.08 6.23 -3.76
CA TRP A 159 34.77 7.53 -4.35
C TRP A 159 35.96 8.49 -4.35
N GLU A 160 36.71 8.50 -3.25
CA GLU A 160 37.88 9.39 -3.04
C GLU A 160 39.11 8.92 -3.83
N GLU A 161 39.20 7.62 -4.13
CA GLU A 161 40.30 6.99 -4.87
C GLU A 161 39.70 6.07 -5.94
N ARG A 162 39.36 6.61 -7.12
CA ARG A 162 38.60 5.88 -8.14
C ARG A 162 39.36 4.71 -8.77
N GLU A 163 40.67 4.67 -8.61
CA GLU A 163 41.53 3.58 -9.03
C GLU A 163 41.53 2.43 -8.01
N ARG A 164 41.05 2.69 -6.79
CA ARG A 164 41.04 1.71 -5.70
C ARG A 164 39.69 1.00 -5.64
N ARG A 165 39.74 -0.30 -5.93
CA ARG A 165 38.59 -1.21 -5.84
C ARG A 165 38.51 -1.86 -4.46
N ILE A 166 37.31 -1.87 -3.89
CA ILE A 166 36.97 -2.62 -2.67
C ILE A 166 35.73 -3.44 -3.02
N PRO A 167 35.88 -4.71 -3.47
CA PRO A 167 34.76 -5.53 -3.93
C PRO A 167 33.63 -5.57 -2.90
N SER A 168 32.42 -5.22 -3.32
CA SER A 168 31.26 -5.06 -2.44
C SER A 168 29.96 -5.43 -3.16
N VAL A 169 29.95 -6.66 -3.68
CA VAL A 169 28.82 -7.29 -4.39
C VAL A 169 27.86 -7.90 -3.37
N GLY A 170 26.56 -7.89 -3.66
CA GLY A 170 25.52 -8.45 -2.78
C GLY A 170 24.58 -7.38 -2.23
N GLY A 171 23.77 -7.78 -1.25
CA GLY A 171 22.81 -6.92 -0.54
C GLY A 171 21.53 -6.71 -1.34
N TRP A 172 20.73 -5.75 -0.92
CA TRP A 172 19.50 -5.37 -1.62
C TRP A 172 19.64 -4.05 -2.37
N HIS A 173 19.05 -3.98 -3.56
CA HIS A 173 18.65 -2.71 -4.16
C HIS A 173 17.66 -2.00 -3.22
N ASP A 174 17.96 -0.75 -2.88
CA ASP A 174 17.29 -0.04 -1.77
C ASP A 174 15.86 0.37 -2.08
N ALA A 175 15.59 0.71 -3.34
CA ALA A 175 14.27 1.14 -3.77
C ALA A 175 14.05 0.82 -5.25
N GLY A 176 13.46 1.78 -5.98
CA GLY A 176 13.29 1.69 -7.43
C GLY A 176 14.58 1.92 -8.22
N ASP A 177 15.65 2.38 -7.58
CA ASP A 177 17.01 2.42 -8.13
C ASP A 177 17.85 1.24 -7.62
N TYR A 178 19.04 1.07 -8.21
CA TYR A 178 19.96 -0.01 -7.87
C TYR A 178 21.02 0.36 -6.82
N GLY A 179 20.92 1.55 -6.22
CA GLY A 179 21.79 1.93 -5.11
C GLY A 179 21.54 1.06 -3.88
N LYS A 180 22.59 0.93 -3.06
CA LYS A 180 22.59 0.17 -1.80
C LYS A 180 23.09 1.08 -0.67
N TYR A 181 22.34 1.18 0.43
CA TYR A 181 22.57 2.21 1.46
C TYR A 181 22.62 1.58 2.86
N THR A 182 23.75 1.73 3.55
CA THR A 182 23.99 0.98 4.80
C THR A 182 23.05 1.37 5.92
N VAL A 183 22.60 2.64 5.97
CA VAL A 183 21.65 3.12 6.99
C VAL A 183 20.29 2.40 6.86
N ASN A 184 19.72 2.39 5.66
CA ASN A 184 18.41 1.77 5.43
C ASN A 184 18.50 0.25 5.47
N GLY A 185 19.53 -0.32 4.83
CA GLY A 185 19.84 -1.74 4.84
C GLY A 185 20.00 -2.32 6.24
N ALA A 186 20.82 -1.70 7.10
CA ALA A 186 21.02 -2.14 8.48
C ALA A 186 19.74 -2.02 9.33
N TYR A 187 18.95 -0.96 9.12
CA TYR A 187 17.67 -0.81 9.83
C TYR A 187 16.67 -1.89 9.43
N ALA A 188 16.51 -2.14 8.12
CA ALA A 188 15.64 -3.19 7.61
C ALA A 188 16.09 -4.58 8.10
N ALA A 189 17.39 -4.89 8.04
CA ALA A 189 17.96 -6.12 8.57
C ALA A 189 17.64 -6.29 10.07
N GLY A 190 17.80 -5.25 10.89
CA GLY A 190 17.47 -5.29 12.31
C GLY A 190 15.99 -5.58 12.59
N LEU A 191 15.07 -5.00 11.80
CA LEU A 191 13.64 -5.29 11.90
C LEU A 191 13.32 -6.75 11.54
N LEU A 192 13.94 -7.28 10.48
CA LEU A 192 13.74 -8.66 10.05
C LEU A 192 14.31 -9.67 11.06
N LEU A 193 15.47 -9.38 11.67
CA LEU A 193 16.01 -10.18 12.77
C LEU A 193 15.05 -10.19 13.97
N THR A 194 14.58 -9.01 14.39
CA THR A 194 13.61 -8.89 15.51
C THR A 194 12.33 -9.66 15.23
N LEU A 195 11.88 -9.66 13.97
CA LEU A 195 10.72 -10.44 13.56
C LEU A 195 11.01 -11.94 13.58
N ALA A 196 12.17 -12.37 13.08
CA ALA A 196 12.57 -13.77 13.05
C ALA A 196 12.62 -14.38 14.46
N GLU A 197 13.09 -13.64 15.47
CA GLU A 197 13.07 -14.06 16.88
C GLU A 197 11.66 -14.35 17.42
N ARG A 198 10.63 -13.73 16.84
CA ARG A 198 9.22 -13.89 17.25
C ARG A 198 8.47 -14.91 16.41
N ARG A 199 9.12 -15.55 15.45
CA ARG A 199 8.52 -16.54 14.54
C ARG A 199 9.18 -17.90 14.74
N GLN A 200 8.56 -18.94 14.19
CA GLN A 200 9.06 -20.31 14.26
C GLN A 200 8.99 -20.97 12.89
N GLY A 201 9.67 -22.11 12.75
CA GLY A 201 9.62 -22.94 11.55
C GLY A 201 10.11 -22.23 10.29
N ASP A 202 9.45 -22.51 9.17
CA ASP A 202 9.89 -22.05 7.84
C ASP A 202 9.84 -20.53 7.68
N LEU A 203 8.93 -19.85 8.40
CA LEU A 203 8.85 -18.39 8.35
C LEU A 203 10.08 -17.73 8.99
N ALA A 204 10.50 -18.21 10.17
CA ALA A 204 11.71 -17.70 10.81
C ALA A 204 12.95 -17.96 9.95
N ARG A 205 13.04 -19.17 9.35
CA ARG A 205 14.14 -19.51 8.42
C ARG A 205 14.16 -18.58 7.22
N SER A 206 13.01 -18.34 6.58
CA SER A 206 12.92 -17.49 5.39
C SER A 206 13.31 -16.04 5.67
N LEU A 207 12.94 -15.51 6.85
CA LEU A 207 13.35 -14.18 7.31
C LEU A 207 14.87 -14.12 7.49
N LEU A 208 15.46 -15.09 8.18
CA LEU A 208 16.92 -15.15 8.38
C LEU A 208 17.69 -15.31 7.06
N GLU A 209 17.17 -16.10 6.12
CA GLU A 209 17.76 -16.27 4.79
C GLU A 209 17.83 -14.96 4.02
N VAL A 210 16.72 -14.22 3.93
CA VAL A 210 16.75 -12.93 3.22
C VAL A 210 17.65 -11.94 3.96
N THR A 211 17.56 -11.85 5.29
CA THR A 211 18.39 -10.93 6.08
C THR A 211 19.88 -11.23 5.96
N ARG A 212 20.26 -12.50 5.82
CA ARG A 212 21.65 -12.89 5.64
C ARG A 212 22.28 -12.26 4.40
N CYS A 213 21.54 -12.16 3.29
CA CYS A 213 22.02 -11.51 2.06
C CYS A 213 22.51 -10.08 2.33
N GLU A 214 21.72 -9.30 3.07
CA GLU A 214 22.07 -7.92 3.42
C GLU A 214 23.20 -7.84 4.45
N LEU A 215 23.19 -8.71 5.47
CA LEU A 215 24.25 -8.73 6.48
C LEU A 215 25.62 -9.07 5.85
N GLU A 216 25.65 -9.99 4.88
CA GLU A 216 26.87 -10.34 4.15
C GLU A 216 27.40 -9.14 3.35
N TRP A 217 26.53 -8.32 2.75
CA TRP A 217 26.93 -7.07 2.10
C TRP A 217 27.33 -5.97 3.09
N LEU A 218 26.62 -5.80 4.21
CA LEU A 218 27.00 -4.82 5.23
C LEU A 218 28.41 -5.09 5.80
N LEU A 219 28.83 -6.35 5.86
CA LEU A 219 30.20 -6.73 6.23
C LEU A 219 31.25 -6.26 5.22
N THR A 220 30.93 -6.22 3.92
CA THR A 220 31.85 -5.65 2.91
C THR A 220 31.91 -4.12 2.96
N MET A 221 30.93 -3.50 3.62
CA MET A 221 30.87 -2.05 3.82
C MET A 221 31.57 -1.57 5.09
N GLN A 222 32.19 -2.46 5.88
CA GLN A 222 33.01 -2.09 7.04
C GLN A 222 34.47 -1.84 6.65
N ALA A 223 34.99 -0.67 6.97
CA ALA A 223 36.39 -0.32 6.84
C ALA A 223 37.25 -1.01 7.92
N ARG A 224 38.57 -1.09 7.69
CA ARG A 224 39.51 -1.81 8.59
C ARG A 224 39.59 -1.24 10.00
N ASP A 225 39.31 0.05 10.16
CA ASP A 225 39.29 0.74 11.46
C ASP A 225 37.95 0.61 12.19
N GLY A 226 36.99 -0.10 11.60
CA GLY A 226 35.66 -0.33 12.16
C GLY A 226 34.61 0.69 11.71
N ALA A 227 34.98 1.75 10.98
CA ALA A 227 34.02 2.66 10.36
C ALA A 227 33.18 1.93 9.29
N ALA A 228 32.01 2.46 8.95
CA ALA A 228 31.16 1.91 7.90
C ALA A 228 31.03 2.92 6.74
N TYR A 229 31.19 2.43 5.51
CA TYR A 229 30.87 3.21 4.33
C TYR A 229 29.36 3.51 4.28
N HIS A 230 28.99 4.69 3.78
CA HIS A 230 27.61 5.16 3.85
C HIS A 230 26.68 4.51 2.80
N LYS A 231 27.19 4.30 1.58
CA LYS A 231 26.42 3.76 0.46
C LYS A 231 27.32 3.28 -0.68
N LEU A 232 26.78 2.45 -1.56
CA LEU A 232 27.32 2.07 -2.86
C LEU A 232 26.26 2.40 -3.91
N THR A 233 26.55 3.35 -4.80
CA THR A 233 25.59 3.82 -5.79
C THR A 233 26.31 4.43 -6.99
N ALA A 234 25.65 4.39 -8.15
CA ALA A 234 26.13 5.02 -9.36
C ALA A 234 26.23 6.55 -9.22
N VAL A 235 27.07 7.18 -10.03
CA VAL A 235 27.22 8.65 -10.06
C VAL A 235 25.96 9.33 -10.59
N LYS A 236 25.25 8.64 -11.48
CA LYS A 236 23.98 9.08 -12.07
C LYS A 236 23.01 7.92 -11.99
N HIS A 237 21.75 8.22 -11.72
CA HIS A 237 20.74 7.18 -11.71
C HIS A 237 20.64 6.51 -13.09
N PRO A 238 20.68 5.17 -13.14
CA PRO A 238 20.25 4.44 -14.32
C PRO A 238 18.77 4.78 -14.52
N GLY A 239 18.33 5.08 -15.73
CA GLY A 239 16.93 5.37 -16.00
C GLY A 239 16.04 4.12 -15.80
N VAL A 240 15.07 3.92 -16.67
CA VAL A 240 14.27 2.69 -16.64
C VAL A 240 14.95 1.63 -17.50
N LEU A 241 15.71 0.72 -16.88
CA LEU A 241 16.31 -0.46 -17.50
C LEU A 241 16.44 -1.59 -16.47
N PRO A 242 16.57 -2.86 -16.88
CA PRO A 242 16.89 -3.98 -15.98
C PRO A 242 18.28 -3.84 -15.31
N PRO A 243 18.49 -4.43 -14.12
CA PRO A 243 19.72 -4.24 -13.34
C PRO A 243 20.97 -4.85 -14.00
N GLU A 244 20.84 -5.95 -14.74
CA GLU A 244 21.94 -6.54 -15.50
C GLU A 244 22.38 -5.67 -16.69
N GLY A 245 21.52 -4.74 -17.12
CA GLY A 245 21.83 -3.74 -18.14
C GLY A 245 22.52 -2.49 -17.57
N ASP A 246 22.48 -2.30 -16.25
CA ASP A 246 23.13 -1.18 -15.59
C ASP A 246 24.63 -1.41 -15.46
N ARG A 247 25.41 -0.49 -16.04
CA ARG A 247 26.88 -0.50 -16.04
C ARG A 247 27.46 0.81 -15.50
N SER A 248 26.65 1.58 -14.77
CA SER A 248 26.97 2.92 -14.29
C SER A 248 27.84 2.94 -13.02
#